data_AF-A0A7G6WTZ1-F1
#
_entry.id   AF-A0A7G6WTZ1-F1
#
_cell.length_a   1.000
_cell.length_b   1.000
_cell.length_c   1.000
_cell.angle_alpha   90.00
_cell.angle_beta   90.00
_cell.angle_gamma   90.00
#
_symmetry.space_group_name_H-M   'P 1'
#
loop_
_entity.id
_entity.type
_entity.pdbx_description
1 polymer ?
#
loop_
_entity_poly.entity_id
_entity_poly.type
_entity_poly.pdbx_seq_one_letter_code
_entity_poly.pdbx_strand_id
1 'polypeptide(L)'
;MIMEDARSLAAGTSVVVEGAQVTPGMAGVAENAVWLMPSREEQLARLEHRHPDGVHKDYVWGWELVRSQLEGTPANVVVVDGQTVEQTIMAVEQKFGATLGSCPAARTTHERRSLIRISNRQLAEQVTERLHMGRNQDHGGKAVGVFDCECAQASCTEVVELAVEQLPAALAQEPPSIVAPEHSNPT
;
A
#
# COMPACT_ATOMS: atom_id res chain seq x y z
N MET A 1 -17.02 -5.29 -7.74
CA MET A 1 -16.18 -5.63 -6.59
C MET A 1 -15.48 -4.38 -6.05
N ILE A 2 -14.29 -3.95 -6.53
CA ILE A 2 -13.52 -2.83 -5.92
C ILE A 2 -14.37 -1.58 -5.58
N MET A 3 -15.11 -1.04 -6.55
CA MET A 3 -15.93 0.17 -6.31
C MET A 3 -17.19 -0.11 -5.48
N GLU A 4 -17.71 -1.34 -5.51
CA GLU A 4 -18.84 -1.75 -4.67
C GLU A 4 -18.38 -1.93 -3.22
N ASP A 5 -17.20 -2.52 -3.01
CA ASP A 5 -16.57 -2.70 -1.71
C ASP A 5 -16.27 -1.34 -1.09
N ALA A 6 -15.65 -0.44 -1.85
CA ALA A 6 -15.38 0.93 -1.40
C ALA A 6 -16.67 1.69 -1.04
N ARG A 7 -17.76 1.50 -1.79
CA ARG A 7 -19.07 2.12 -1.49
C ARG A 7 -19.81 1.44 -0.33
N SER A 8 -19.48 0.20 -0.01
CA SER A 8 -20.09 -0.55 1.10
C SER A 8 -19.58 -0.10 2.47
N LEU A 9 -18.45 0.62 2.49
CA LEU A 9 -17.87 1.18 3.70
C LEU A 9 -18.75 2.28 4.29
N ALA A 10 -18.67 2.46 5.61
CA ALA A 10 -19.48 3.42 6.33
C ALA A 10 -19.24 4.85 5.82
N ALA A 11 -20.32 5.63 5.70
CA ALA A 11 -20.24 7.04 5.32
C ALA A 11 -19.29 7.81 6.27
N GLY A 12 -18.37 8.59 5.70
CA GLY A 12 -17.34 9.31 6.46
C GLY A 12 -16.02 8.54 6.63
N THR A 13 -15.94 7.30 6.15
CA THR A 13 -14.65 6.57 6.04
C THR A 13 -13.85 7.14 4.88
N SER A 14 -12.61 7.55 5.14
CA SER A 14 -11.66 7.93 4.09
C SER A 14 -10.93 6.69 3.62
N VAL A 15 -10.90 6.46 2.31
CA VAL A 15 -10.42 5.21 1.70
C VAL A 15 -9.45 5.56 0.58
N VAL A 16 -8.30 4.90 0.59
CA VAL A 16 -7.36 4.89 -0.54
C VAL A 16 -7.53 3.55 -1.25
N VAL A 17 -7.72 3.61 -2.57
CA VAL A 17 -7.82 2.42 -3.41
C VAL A 17 -6.64 2.46 -4.37
N GLU A 18 -5.81 1.43 -4.31
CA GLU A 18 -4.61 1.30 -5.13
C GLU A 18 -4.57 -0.06 -5.82
N GLY A 19 -3.98 -0.10 -7.01
CA GLY A 19 -3.61 -1.33 -7.68
C GLY A 19 -3.76 -1.26 -9.20
N ALA A 20 -3.11 -2.19 -9.89
CA ALA A 20 -3.11 -2.26 -11.36
C ALA A 20 -4.49 -2.48 -11.99
N GLN A 21 -5.49 -2.88 -11.20
CA GLN A 21 -6.87 -3.09 -11.66
C GLN A 21 -7.74 -1.83 -11.52
N VAL A 22 -7.25 -0.79 -10.84
CA VAL A 22 -7.93 0.50 -10.76
C VAL A 22 -7.63 1.26 -12.04
N THR A 23 -8.66 1.55 -12.84
CA THR A 23 -8.51 2.24 -14.13
C THR A 23 -9.15 3.62 -14.10
N PRO A 24 -8.74 4.55 -14.98
CA PRO A 24 -9.40 5.85 -15.11
C PRO A 24 -10.90 5.75 -15.36
N GLY A 25 -11.35 4.71 -16.08
CA GLY A 25 -12.77 4.43 -16.26
C GLY A 25 -13.53 4.12 -14.95
N MET A 26 -12.84 3.63 -13.91
CA MET A 26 -13.43 3.31 -12.61
C MET A 26 -13.31 4.46 -11.60
N ALA A 27 -12.11 5.02 -11.47
CA ALA A 27 -11.80 6.06 -10.48
C ALA A 27 -12.13 7.47 -10.98
N GLY A 28 -12.27 7.65 -12.29
CA GLY A 28 -12.37 8.95 -12.93
C GLY A 28 -10.99 9.59 -13.17
N VAL A 29 -11.03 10.77 -13.78
CA VAL A 29 -9.85 11.58 -14.16
C VAL A 29 -9.84 12.94 -13.44
N ALA A 30 -10.59 13.06 -12.35
CA ALA A 30 -10.73 14.30 -11.59
C ALA A 30 -9.78 14.35 -10.37
N GLU A 31 -10.03 15.29 -9.46
CA GLU A 31 -9.18 15.56 -8.28
C GLU A 31 -9.08 14.39 -7.28
N ASN A 32 -9.93 13.37 -7.42
CA ASN A 32 -9.99 12.22 -6.53
C ASN A 32 -9.03 11.09 -6.90
N ALA A 33 -8.25 11.22 -7.97
CA ALA A 33 -7.30 10.20 -8.42
C ALA A 33 -5.96 10.83 -8.84
N VAL A 34 -4.88 10.09 -8.58
CA VAL A 34 -3.52 10.39 -9.05
C VAL A 34 -2.99 9.15 -9.76
N TRP A 35 -2.41 9.35 -10.95
CA TRP A 35 -1.90 8.29 -11.80
C TRP A 35 -0.38 8.35 -11.84
N LEU A 36 0.27 7.39 -11.19
CA LEU A 36 1.73 7.23 -11.25
C LEU A 36 2.09 6.53 -12.56
N MET A 37 2.59 7.29 -13.53
CA MET A 37 2.80 6.81 -14.90
C MET A 37 4.29 6.91 -15.27
N PRO A 38 5.06 5.82 -15.17
CA PRO A 38 6.39 5.79 -15.78
C PRO A 38 6.27 5.85 -17.31
N SER A 39 7.34 6.24 -18.01
CA SER A 39 7.47 6.01 -19.44
C SER A 39 7.44 4.51 -19.75
N ARG A 40 7.20 4.18 -21.02
CA ARG A 40 7.18 2.79 -21.47
C ARG A 40 8.52 2.09 -21.25
N GLU A 41 9.61 2.81 -21.46
CA GLU A 41 10.98 2.30 -21.31
C GLU A 41 11.28 2.01 -19.83
N GLU A 42 10.98 2.96 -18.94
CA GLU A 42 11.13 2.78 -17.50
C GLU A 42 10.23 1.64 -16.96
N GLN A 43 8.98 1.55 -17.44
CA GLN A 43 8.06 0.47 -17.06
C GLN A 43 8.62 -0.91 -17.46
N LEU A 44 9.15 -1.03 -18.67
CA LEU A 44 9.76 -2.27 -19.16
C LEU A 44 11.00 -2.63 -18.34
N ALA A 45 11.92 -1.68 -18.12
CA ALA A 45 13.11 -1.91 -17.31
C ALA A 45 12.77 -2.36 -15.88
N ARG A 46 11.78 -1.73 -15.23
CA ARG A 46 11.29 -2.12 -13.90
C ARG A 46 10.63 -3.49 -13.89
N LEU A 47 9.94 -3.89 -14.96
CA LEU A 47 9.32 -5.20 -15.08
C LEU A 47 10.36 -6.29 -15.33
N GLU A 48 11.33 -6.06 -16.20
CA GLU A 48 12.46 -6.96 -16.46
C GLU A 48 13.27 -7.22 -15.19
N HIS A 49 13.51 -6.17 -14.40
CA HIS A 49 14.17 -6.30 -13.10
C HIS A 49 13.36 -7.14 -12.09
N ARG A 50 12.04 -6.92 -12.00
CA ARG A 50 11.16 -7.63 -11.04
C ARG A 50 10.81 -9.06 -11.45
N HIS A 51 10.76 -9.31 -12.76
CA HIS A 51 10.33 -10.58 -13.34
C HIS A 51 11.34 -11.02 -14.42
N PRO A 52 12.58 -11.38 -14.02
CA PRO A 52 13.63 -11.73 -14.98
C PRO A 52 13.26 -12.92 -15.88
N ASP A 53 12.38 -13.81 -15.41
CA ASP A 53 11.90 -14.99 -16.14
C ASP A 53 10.74 -14.70 -17.10
N GLY A 54 10.32 -13.44 -17.22
CA GLY A 54 9.42 -12.98 -18.29
C GLY A 54 7.93 -13.11 -17.98
N VAL A 55 7.35 -12.07 -17.38
CA VAL A 55 5.90 -11.87 -17.28
C VAL A 55 5.58 -10.40 -17.57
N HIS A 56 5.79 -9.95 -18.81
CA HIS A 56 5.71 -8.51 -19.12
C HIS A 56 4.45 -8.10 -19.88
N LYS A 57 3.83 -9.00 -20.64
CA LYS A 57 2.79 -8.63 -21.62
C LYS A 57 1.55 -8.03 -20.98
N ASP A 58 1.02 -8.64 -19.92
CA ASP A 58 -0.21 -8.18 -19.27
C ASP A 58 0.01 -6.86 -18.50
N TYR A 59 1.17 -6.70 -17.88
CA TYR A 59 1.53 -5.45 -17.20
C TYR A 59 1.74 -4.29 -18.17
N VAL A 60 2.39 -4.55 -19.32
CA VAL A 60 2.55 -3.54 -20.37
C VAL A 60 1.21 -3.20 -21.00
N TRP A 61 0.36 -4.19 -21.27
CA TRP A 61 -0.99 -3.97 -21.77
C TRP A 61 -1.83 -3.12 -20.79
N GLY A 62 -1.79 -3.43 -19.50
CA GLY A 62 -2.47 -2.64 -18.46
C GLY A 62 -1.97 -1.19 -18.41
N TRP A 63 -0.66 -0.98 -18.53
CA TRP A 63 -0.07 0.36 -18.63
C TRP A 63 -0.54 1.10 -19.91
N GLU A 64 -0.56 0.43 -21.07
CA GLU A 64 -1.04 1.01 -22.33
C GLU A 64 -2.52 1.40 -22.25
N LEU A 65 -3.35 0.55 -21.64
CA LEU A 65 -4.77 0.82 -21.39
C LEU A 65 -4.94 2.08 -20.54
N VAL A 66 -4.30 2.15 -19.37
CA VAL A 66 -4.40 3.32 -18.48
C VAL A 66 -3.93 4.58 -19.19
N ARG A 67 -2.77 4.53 -19.86
CA ARG A 67 -2.24 5.67 -20.63
C ARG A 67 -3.25 6.17 -21.68
N SER A 68 -3.84 5.26 -22.45
CA SER A 68 -4.81 5.64 -23.49
C SER A 68 -6.08 6.31 -22.94
N GLN A 69 -6.50 5.94 -21.72
CA GLN A 69 -7.65 6.55 -21.06
C GLN A 69 -7.34 7.93 -20.45
N LEU A 70 -6.07 8.21 -20.16
CA LEU A 70 -5.62 9.48 -19.60
C LEU A 70 -5.34 10.53 -20.69
N GLU A 71 -5.00 10.08 -21.91
CA GLU A 71 -4.67 10.96 -23.02
C GLU A 71 -5.80 11.95 -23.34
N GLY A 72 -5.46 13.24 -23.42
CA GLY A 72 -6.43 14.31 -23.69
C GLY A 72 -7.35 14.67 -22.51
N THR A 73 -7.13 14.10 -21.32
CA THR A 73 -7.92 14.41 -20.11
C THR A 73 -7.17 15.34 -19.15
N PRO A 74 -7.88 16.04 -18.23
CA PRO A 74 -7.25 16.86 -17.19
C PRO A 74 -6.74 16.05 -15.99
N ALA A 75 -6.48 14.75 -16.15
CA ALA A 75 -6.09 13.87 -15.05
C ALA A 75 -4.82 14.32 -14.32
N ASN A 76 -4.76 14.07 -13.02
CA ASN A 76 -3.53 14.23 -12.26
C ASN A 76 -2.56 13.08 -12.55
N VAL A 77 -1.67 13.28 -13.49
CA VAL A 77 -0.61 12.33 -13.83
C VAL A 77 0.70 12.77 -13.18
N VAL A 78 1.37 11.86 -12.47
CA VAL A 78 2.74 12.04 -11.97
C VAL A 78 3.64 11.11 -12.75
N VAL A 79 4.57 11.68 -13.52
CA VAL A 79 5.58 10.91 -14.25
C VAL A 79 6.71 10.53 -13.30
N VAL A 80 6.88 9.24 -13.04
CA VAL A 80 7.77 8.71 -11.98
C VAL A 80 9.16 8.29 -12.50
N ASP A 81 9.51 8.69 -13.72
CA ASP A 81 10.81 8.40 -14.32
C ASP A 81 11.93 9.08 -13.55
N GLY A 82 12.90 8.29 -13.10
CA GLY A 82 14.05 8.78 -12.34
C GLY A 82 13.72 9.44 -11.00
N GLN A 83 12.46 9.38 -10.54
CA GLN A 83 12.08 9.94 -9.24
C GLN A 83 12.55 9.06 -8.09
N THR A 84 12.97 9.70 -7.01
CA THR A 84 13.07 9.02 -5.71
C THR A 84 11.69 8.84 -5.10
N VAL A 85 11.59 7.95 -4.10
CA VAL A 85 10.35 7.72 -3.36
C VAL A 85 9.83 9.02 -2.73
N GLU A 86 10.72 9.82 -2.15
CA GLU A 86 10.38 11.09 -1.50
C GLU A 86 9.79 12.10 -2.50
N GLN A 87 10.37 12.18 -3.71
CA GLN A 87 9.85 13.05 -4.76
C GLN A 87 8.45 12.64 -5.20
N THR A 88 8.20 11.34 -5.33
CA THR A 88 6.87 10.82 -5.67
C THR A 88 5.87 11.09 -4.55
N ILE A 89 6.25 10.87 -3.29
CA ILE A 89 5.40 11.18 -2.12
C ILE A 89 5.00 12.66 -2.13
N MET A 90 5.98 13.56 -2.25
CA MET A 90 5.71 15.01 -2.30
C MET A 90 4.73 15.38 -3.42
N ALA A 91 4.89 14.78 -4.61
CA ALA A 91 3.99 15.03 -5.74
C ALA A 91 2.57 14.54 -5.48
N VAL A 92 2.41 13.36 -4.87
CA VAL A 92 1.10 12.79 -4.50
C VAL A 92 0.44 13.62 -3.40
N GLU A 93 1.18 13.98 -2.36
CA GLU A 93 0.69 14.81 -1.25
C GLU A 93 0.26 16.20 -1.74
N GLN A 94 0.99 16.80 -2.68
CA GLN A 94 0.58 18.07 -3.26
C GLN A 94 -0.80 18.00 -3.94
N LYS A 95 -1.14 16.85 -4.54
CA LYS A 95 -2.43 16.65 -5.20
C LYS A 95 -3.55 16.34 -4.22
N PHE A 96 -3.28 15.51 -3.21
CA PHE A 96 -4.29 15.08 -2.25
C PHE A 96 -4.36 15.92 -0.97
N GLY A 97 -3.47 16.88 -0.77
CA GLY A 97 -3.29 17.57 0.52
C GLY A 97 -4.57 18.17 1.10
N ALA A 98 -5.41 18.79 0.26
CA ALA A 98 -6.70 19.32 0.71
C ALA A 98 -7.66 18.21 1.16
N THR A 99 -7.76 17.12 0.39
CA THR A 99 -8.59 15.95 0.71
C THR A 99 -8.09 15.29 2.00
N LEU A 100 -6.80 14.97 2.08
CA LEU A 100 -6.19 14.35 3.27
C LEU A 100 -6.33 15.22 4.52
N GLY A 101 -6.22 16.55 4.38
CA GLY A 101 -6.42 17.49 5.48
C GLY A 101 -7.85 17.48 6.04
N SER A 102 -8.84 17.10 5.23
CA SER A 102 -10.24 16.97 5.65
C SER A 102 -10.61 15.59 6.22
N CYS A 103 -9.74 14.59 6.02
CA CYS A 103 -9.98 13.23 6.50
C CYS A 103 -9.85 13.14 8.03
N PRO A 104 -10.62 12.26 8.69
CA PRO A 104 -10.36 11.88 10.06
C PRO A 104 -8.93 11.34 10.21
N ALA A 105 -8.19 11.87 11.18
CA ALA A 105 -6.81 11.47 11.44
C ALA A 105 -6.62 11.26 12.94
N ALA A 106 -5.78 10.28 13.29
CA ALA A 106 -5.32 10.12 14.67
C ALA A 106 -4.62 11.41 15.14
N ARG A 107 -5.02 11.91 16.30
CA ARG A 107 -4.47 13.11 16.95
C ARG A 107 -3.56 12.76 18.12
N THR A 108 -3.60 11.52 18.59
CA THR A 108 -2.76 11.05 19.69
C THR A 108 -1.92 9.83 19.31
N THR A 109 -0.82 9.61 20.03
CA THR A 109 0.00 8.40 19.91
C THR A 109 -0.82 7.13 20.16
N HIS A 110 -1.78 7.19 21.10
CA HIS A 110 -2.66 6.07 21.40
C HIS A 110 -3.58 5.74 20.21
N GLU A 111 -4.26 6.74 19.64
CA GLU A 111 -5.10 6.54 18.45
C GLU A 111 -4.29 6.02 17.26
N ARG A 112 -3.09 6.57 17.02
CA ARG A 112 -2.20 6.10 15.95
C ARG A 112 -1.80 4.64 16.17
N ARG A 113 -1.41 4.27 17.39
CA ARG A 113 -1.09 2.88 17.75
C ARG A 113 -2.28 1.95 17.54
N SER A 114 -3.47 2.36 17.93
CA SER A 114 -4.70 1.59 17.74
C SER A 114 -4.99 1.35 16.25
N LEU A 115 -4.84 2.36 15.40
CA LEU A 115 -4.98 2.21 13.94
C LEU A 115 -3.94 1.27 13.35
N ILE A 116 -2.67 1.39 13.76
CA ILE A 116 -1.60 0.48 13.34
C ILE A 116 -1.92 -0.96 13.77
N ARG A 117 -2.37 -1.18 15.00
CA ARG A 117 -2.77 -2.51 15.48
C ARG A 117 -3.92 -3.09 14.67
N ILE A 118 -4.91 -2.28 14.28
CA ILE A 118 -5.99 -2.73 13.40
C ILE A 118 -5.43 -3.15 12.04
N SER A 119 -4.57 -2.33 11.43
CA SER A 119 -3.88 -2.64 10.17
C SER A 119 -3.11 -3.96 10.24
N ASN A 120 -2.26 -4.12 11.27
CA ASN A 120 -1.46 -5.32 11.49
C ASN A 120 -2.31 -6.59 11.64
N ARG A 121 -3.48 -6.50 12.31
CA ARG A 121 -4.41 -7.64 12.40
C ARG A 121 -4.96 -8.04 11.04
N GLN A 122 -5.38 -7.06 10.22
CA GLN A 122 -5.89 -7.33 8.87
C GLN A 122 -4.80 -7.90 7.95
N LEU A 123 -3.56 -7.40 8.04
CA LEU A 123 -2.43 -7.98 7.32
C LEU A 123 -2.15 -9.42 7.76
N ALA A 124 -2.24 -9.71 9.06
CA ALA A 124 -2.03 -11.06 9.59
C ALA A 124 -3.08 -12.04 9.07
N GLU A 125 -4.35 -11.62 9.00
CA GLU A 125 -5.45 -12.38 8.38
C GLU A 125 -5.15 -12.68 6.91
N GLN A 126 -4.80 -11.65 6.12
CA GLN A 126 -4.48 -11.80 4.69
C GLN A 126 -3.29 -12.73 4.43
N VAL A 127 -2.23 -12.62 5.22
CA VAL A 127 -1.04 -13.47 5.08
C VAL A 127 -1.39 -14.92 5.44
N THR A 128 -2.18 -15.11 6.50
CA THR A 128 -2.66 -16.43 6.93
C THR A 128 -3.55 -17.07 5.88
N GLU A 129 -4.50 -16.34 5.30
CA GLU A 129 -5.37 -16.84 4.23
C GLU A 129 -4.60 -17.23 2.96
N ARG A 130 -3.62 -16.42 2.55
CA ARG A 130 -2.76 -16.73 1.39
C ARG A 130 -2.01 -18.06 1.56
N LEU A 131 -1.57 -18.37 2.78
CA LEU A 131 -0.96 -19.66 3.10
C LEU A 131 -1.93 -20.82 3.00
N HIS A 132 -3.13 -20.66 3.58
CA HIS A 132 -4.18 -21.69 3.48
C HIS A 132 -4.55 -21.99 2.03
N MET A 133 -4.50 -20.99 1.15
CA MET A 133 -4.77 -21.13 -0.29
C MET A 133 -3.57 -21.66 -1.10
N GLY A 134 -2.48 -22.07 -0.44
CA GLY A 134 -1.30 -22.68 -1.08
C GLY A 134 -0.47 -21.72 -1.94
N ARG A 135 -0.73 -20.41 -1.88
CA ARG A 135 -0.06 -19.40 -2.74
C ARG A 135 1.37 -19.04 -2.30
N ASN A 136 1.91 -19.74 -1.29
CA ASN A 136 3.23 -19.51 -0.69
C ASN A 136 4.05 -20.81 -0.56
N GLN A 137 3.73 -21.86 -1.31
CA GLN A 137 4.38 -23.19 -1.16
C GLN A 137 5.81 -23.28 -1.73
N ASP A 138 6.29 -22.27 -2.45
CA ASP A 138 7.50 -22.43 -3.27
C ASP A 138 8.84 -22.21 -2.55
N HIS A 139 8.86 -21.78 -1.29
CA HIS A 139 10.11 -21.60 -0.55
C HIS A 139 10.02 -22.37 0.75
N GLY A 140 10.83 -23.42 0.93
CA GLY A 140 10.94 -24.22 2.15
C GLY A 140 11.40 -23.45 3.40
N GLY A 141 11.23 -22.12 3.43
CA GLY A 141 11.30 -21.26 4.59
C GLY A 141 9.93 -21.05 5.23
N LYS A 142 9.93 -20.67 6.50
CA LYS A 142 8.72 -20.26 7.21
C LYS A 142 8.12 -19.06 6.51
N ALA A 143 6.80 -19.04 6.34
CA ALA A 143 6.13 -17.89 5.76
C ALA A 143 6.26 -16.68 6.68
N VAL A 144 6.68 -15.56 6.12
CA VAL A 144 6.92 -14.30 6.83
C VAL A 144 5.91 -13.24 6.33
N GLY A 145 5.32 -12.51 7.25
CA GLY A 145 4.56 -11.29 6.97
C GLY A 145 5.35 -10.06 7.38
N VAL A 146 5.08 -8.94 6.72
CA VAL A 146 5.66 -7.63 7.01
C VAL A 146 4.59 -6.76 7.66
N PHE A 147 4.90 -6.16 8.82
CA PHE A 147 3.94 -5.43 9.66
C PHE A 147 4.48 -4.06 10.05
N ASP A 148 3.60 -3.09 10.26
CA ASP A 148 4.00 -1.75 10.71
C ASP A 148 4.44 -1.78 12.18
N CYS A 149 5.51 -1.05 12.51
CA CYS A 149 5.96 -0.89 13.90
C CYS A 149 4.95 -0.11 14.76
N GLU A 150 4.60 -0.66 15.92
CA GLU A 150 3.55 -0.13 16.80
C GLU A 150 4.04 0.93 17.79
N CYS A 151 5.30 1.39 17.68
CA CYS A 151 5.82 2.46 18.54
C CYS A 151 4.95 3.73 18.46
N ALA A 152 4.27 3.93 17.32
CA ALA A 152 3.38 5.06 17.02
C ALA A 152 4.07 6.43 17.07
N GLN A 153 5.39 6.48 16.95
CA GLN A 153 6.10 7.72 16.65
C GLN A 153 5.68 8.22 15.27
N ALA A 154 5.46 9.53 15.13
CA ALA A 154 4.95 10.12 13.89
C ALA A 154 5.89 9.92 12.69
N SER A 155 7.20 9.88 12.95
CA SER A 155 8.27 9.68 11.96
C SER A 155 8.68 8.22 11.75
N CYS A 156 8.07 7.26 12.47
CA CYS A 156 8.43 5.85 12.31
C CYS A 156 7.83 5.29 11.03
N THR A 157 8.70 4.82 10.13
CA THR A 157 8.37 4.09 8.90
C THR A 157 8.92 2.65 8.93
N GLU A 158 9.43 2.21 10.08
CA GLU A 158 9.98 0.86 10.24
C GLU A 158 8.89 -0.21 10.14
N VAL A 159 9.25 -1.31 9.48
CA VAL A 159 8.44 -2.52 9.38
C VAL A 159 9.11 -3.68 10.10
N VAL A 160 8.31 -4.60 10.62
CA VAL A 160 8.74 -5.78 11.36
C VAL A 160 8.36 -7.02 10.58
N GLU A 161 9.36 -7.83 10.23
CA GLU A 161 9.15 -9.15 9.66
C GLU A 161 8.85 -10.16 10.78
N LEU A 162 7.71 -10.84 10.67
CA LEU A 162 7.33 -11.89 11.62
C LEU A 162 6.95 -13.16 10.88
N ALA A 163 7.43 -14.29 11.38
CA ALA A 163 6.96 -15.58 10.91
C ALA A 163 5.47 -15.72 11.26
N VAL A 164 4.68 -16.33 10.37
CA VAL A 164 3.22 -16.42 10.54
C VAL A 164 2.83 -17.15 11.82
N GLU A 165 3.62 -18.14 12.23
CA GLU A 165 3.50 -18.85 13.50
C GLU A 165 3.65 -17.96 14.75
N GLN A 166 4.34 -16.82 14.64
CA GLN A 166 4.56 -15.88 15.74
C GLN A 166 3.41 -14.86 15.87
N LEU A 167 2.60 -14.70 14.81
CA LEU A 167 1.53 -13.68 14.77
C LEU A 167 0.49 -13.84 15.87
N PRO A 168 -0.02 -15.05 16.19
CA PRO A 168 -1.00 -15.19 17.26
C PRO A 168 -0.47 -14.70 18.61
N ALA A 169 0.79 -15.02 18.93
CA ALA A 169 1.42 -14.62 20.18
C ALA A 169 1.71 -13.12 20.25
N ALA A 170 2.15 -12.53 19.14
CA ALA A 170 2.37 -11.09 19.04
C ALA A 170 1.05 -10.31 19.18
N LEU A 171 0.01 -10.72 18.45
CA LEU A 171 -1.27 -10.02 18.42
C LEU A 171 -2.12 -10.19 19.68
N ALA A 172 -1.89 -11.25 20.47
CA ALA A 172 -2.54 -11.48 21.75
C ALA A 172 -2.08 -10.52 22.86
N GLN A 173 -0.91 -9.89 22.71
CA GLN A 173 -0.38 -8.90 23.65
C GLN A 173 -0.96 -7.51 23.36
N GLU A 174 -1.10 -6.70 24.41
CA GLU A 174 -1.44 -5.28 24.28
C GLU A 174 -0.36 -4.53 23.47
N PRO A 175 -0.73 -3.61 22.57
CA PRO A 175 0.24 -2.84 21.83
C PRO A 175 0.97 -1.84 22.74
N PRO A 176 2.28 -1.60 22.53
CA PRO A 176 3.05 -2.07 21.38
C PRO A 176 3.70 -3.44 21.63
N SER A 177 3.40 -4.42 20.78
CA SER A 177 4.03 -5.77 20.83
C SER A 177 4.67 -6.19 19.50
N ILE A 178 4.38 -5.47 18.41
CA ILE A 178 5.08 -5.56 17.13
C ILE A 178 5.92 -4.30 16.99
N VAL A 179 7.20 -4.37 17.31
CA VAL A 179 8.08 -3.19 17.39
C VAL A 179 9.41 -3.51 16.74
N ALA A 180 9.94 -2.56 15.95
CA ALA A 180 11.28 -2.69 15.40
C ALA A 180 12.33 -2.80 16.53
N PRO A 181 13.44 -3.52 16.33
CA PRO A 181 14.47 -3.68 17.37
C PRO A 181 14.96 -2.34 17.95
N GLU A 182 15.14 -1.35 17.08
CA GLU A 182 15.55 0.03 17.39
C GLU A 182 14.59 0.73 18.39
N HIS A 183 13.33 0.31 18.43
CA HIS A 183 12.26 0.92 19.23
C HIS A 183 11.81 0.04 20.38
N SER A 184 12.40 -1.14 20.55
CA SER A 184 12.01 -2.13 21.57
C SER A 184 12.42 -1.71 22.99
N ASN A 185 13.24 -0.67 23.14
CA ASN A 185 13.63 -0.08 24.42
C ASN A 185 13.63 1.46 24.36
N PRO A 186 12.55 2.14 24.76
CA PRO A 186 12.67 3.55 25.12
C PRO A 186 13.34 3.60 26.50
N THR A 187 14.61 4.01 26.55
CA THR A 187 15.22 4.52 27.79
C THR A 187 14.45 5.72 28.33
#